data_AF-A0A914FFB4-F1
#
_entry.id   AF-A0A914FFB4-F1
#
_cell.length_a   1.000
_cell.length_b   1.000
_cell.length_c   1.000
_cell.angle_alpha   90.00
_cell.angle_beta   90.00
_cell.angle_gamma   90.00
#
_symmetry.space_group_name_H-M   'P 1'
#
loop_
_entity.id
_entity.type
_entity.pdbx_description
1 polymer ?
#
loop_
_entity_poly.entity_id
_entity_poly.type
_entity_poly.pdbx_seq_one_letter_code
_entity_poly.pdbx_strand_id
1 'polypeptide(L)'
;MIDPVTKEVFADVILKDGTREAAFVHAISAAGVAYRVTKDCSQGLLDKCGCDQTKMDLSPQHTNGRQIHAYKGCSDNVHYGIAVSKEFLEAAERHKNHSHERKLMNEHNNRAGREVLISSLRRQCKCHGISGSCETQTCWDAVPSFREVGNIIKEKFDGATEVKVIRENRHARIERKNQMLKRHTPTDLVYLNESPDFCEPMEKQGILGTHGRSCNASLLAIDGCDLVGIFKKY
;
A
#
# COMPACT_ATOMS: atom_id res chain seq x y z
N MET A 1 -5.68 15.82 10.01
CA MET A 1 -5.75 16.93 10.97
C MET A 1 -4.52 17.79 10.69
N ILE A 2 -4.59 19.13 10.77
CA ILE A 2 -3.46 20.04 10.51
C ILE A 2 -3.07 20.62 11.87
N ASP A 3 -1.79 20.61 12.20
CA ASP A 3 -1.23 21.27 13.37
C ASP A 3 -1.50 22.79 13.24
N PRO A 4 -2.23 23.42 14.18
CA PRO A 4 -2.61 24.82 14.07
C PRO A 4 -1.44 25.79 14.25
N VAL A 5 -0.30 25.34 14.77
CA VAL A 5 0.90 26.13 15.05
C VAL A 5 1.91 26.01 13.92
N THR A 6 2.19 24.79 13.47
CA THR A 6 3.19 24.53 12.41
C THR A 6 2.59 24.52 11.02
N LYS A 7 1.24 24.41 10.90
CA LYS A 7 0.50 24.17 9.65
C LYS A 7 0.89 22.87 8.94
N GLU A 8 1.68 22.01 9.59
CA GLU A 8 2.02 20.69 9.09
C GLU A 8 0.81 19.76 9.24
N VAL A 9 0.63 18.84 8.29
CA VAL A 9 -0.41 17.82 8.47
C VAL A 9 0.07 16.90 9.59
N PHE A 10 -0.79 16.41 10.49
CA PHE A 10 -0.40 15.47 11.57
C PHE A 10 0.40 14.25 11.04
N ALA A 11 0.24 13.91 9.75
CA ALA A 11 1.08 12.95 9.07
C ALA A 11 2.57 13.34 9.07
N ASP A 12 2.92 14.61 8.87
CA ASP A 12 4.30 15.08 8.77
C ASP A 12 5.11 14.85 10.05
N VAL A 13 4.47 14.87 11.23
CA VAL A 13 5.20 14.63 12.50
C VAL A 13 5.47 13.14 12.71
N ILE A 14 4.47 12.28 12.47
CA ILE A 14 4.65 10.81 12.53
C ILE A 14 5.62 10.33 11.43
N LEU A 15 5.67 11.01 10.28
CA LEU A 15 6.57 10.68 9.18
C LEU A 15 8.04 11.03 9.45
N LYS A 16 8.34 11.87 10.45
CA LYS A 16 9.73 12.29 10.76
C LYS A 16 10.59 11.13 11.25
N ASP A 17 10.08 10.33 12.18
CA ASP A 17 10.92 9.44 13.01
C ASP A 17 11.18 8.05 12.42
N GLY A 18 10.61 7.67 11.28
CA GLY A 18 10.98 6.38 10.66
C GLY A 18 10.49 5.17 11.38
N THR A 19 9.36 5.36 12.01
CA THR A 19 8.62 4.33 12.69
C THR A 19 7.91 3.43 11.69
N ARG A 20 7.32 2.38 12.23
CA ARG A 20 6.50 1.43 11.48
C ARG A 20 5.27 2.10 10.85
N GLU A 21 4.70 3.08 11.53
CA GLU A 21 3.54 3.85 11.06
C GLU A 21 3.91 4.71 9.85
N ALA A 22 5.09 5.33 9.88
CA ALA A 22 5.61 6.05 8.72
C ALA A 22 5.77 5.14 7.50
N ALA A 23 6.29 3.92 7.71
CA ALA A 23 6.42 2.92 6.65
C ALA A 23 5.07 2.56 6.01
N PHE A 24 4.04 2.36 6.84
CA PHE A 24 2.68 2.10 6.36
C PHE A 24 2.11 3.28 5.57
N VAL A 25 2.26 4.51 6.06
CA VAL A 25 1.76 5.71 5.38
C VAL A 25 2.39 5.88 3.99
N HIS A 26 3.70 5.66 3.87
CA HIS A 26 4.38 5.66 2.57
C HIS A 26 3.83 4.59 1.62
N ALA A 27 3.69 3.36 2.10
CA ALA A 27 3.21 2.25 1.29
C ALA A 27 1.75 2.46 0.83
N ILE A 28 0.83 2.79 1.75
CA ILE A 28 -0.59 2.98 1.42
C ILE A 28 -0.81 4.20 0.52
N SER A 29 -0.02 5.26 0.68
CA SER A 29 -0.09 6.44 -0.19
C SER A 29 0.37 6.11 -1.61
N ALA A 30 1.49 5.39 -1.75
CA ALA A 30 1.99 4.94 -3.05
C ALA A 30 1.02 3.99 -3.75
N ALA A 31 0.48 3.02 -3.00
CA ALA A 31 -0.58 2.15 -3.49
C ALA A 31 -1.82 2.95 -3.91
N GLY A 32 -2.25 3.93 -3.12
CA GLY A 32 -3.43 4.75 -3.38
C GLY A 32 -3.33 5.56 -4.67
N VAL A 33 -2.21 6.23 -4.89
CA VAL A 33 -1.96 6.97 -6.15
C VAL A 33 -1.98 6.02 -7.34
N ALA A 34 -1.23 4.92 -7.27
CA ALA A 34 -1.16 3.94 -8.37
C ALA A 34 -2.52 3.30 -8.65
N TYR A 35 -3.26 2.96 -7.60
CA TYR A 35 -4.61 2.38 -7.68
C TYR A 35 -5.57 3.33 -8.39
N ARG A 36 -5.64 4.60 -7.94
CA ARG A 36 -6.59 5.56 -8.48
C ARG A 36 -6.31 5.86 -9.95
N VAL A 37 -5.05 6.10 -10.31
CA VAL A 37 -4.65 6.31 -11.70
C VAL A 37 -5.03 5.10 -12.56
N THR A 38 -4.74 3.88 -12.09
CA THR A 38 -5.08 2.65 -12.81
C THR A 38 -6.58 2.53 -13.06
N LYS A 39 -7.42 2.76 -12.03
CA LYS A 39 -8.87 2.67 -12.16
C LYS A 39 -9.44 3.75 -13.07
N ASP A 40 -8.93 4.97 -12.99
CA ASP A 40 -9.42 6.08 -13.82
C ASP A 40 -9.08 5.87 -15.29
N CYS A 41 -7.89 5.31 -15.58
CA CYS A 41 -7.51 4.89 -16.93
C CYS A 41 -8.46 3.81 -17.48
N SER A 42 -8.74 2.75 -16.72
CA SER A 42 -9.60 1.65 -17.21
C SER A 42 -11.08 2.02 -17.28
N GLN A 43 -11.50 3.06 -16.57
CA GLN A 43 -12.85 3.62 -16.67
C GLN A 43 -12.99 4.67 -17.79
N GLY A 44 -11.89 5.03 -18.46
CA GLY A 44 -11.90 6.07 -19.49
C GLY A 44 -12.13 7.48 -18.94
N LEU A 45 -11.77 7.72 -17.68
CA LEU A 45 -11.86 9.04 -17.04
C LEU A 45 -10.63 9.93 -17.33
N LEU A 46 -9.58 9.36 -17.91
CA LEU A 46 -8.33 10.05 -18.25
C LEU A 46 -8.00 9.85 -19.72
N ASP A 47 -7.83 10.95 -20.46
CA ASP A 47 -7.63 10.91 -21.92
C ASP A 47 -6.26 10.33 -22.35
N LYS A 48 -5.27 10.33 -21.45
CA LYS A 48 -3.88 9.97 -21.76
C LYS A 48 -3.53 8.50 -21.49
N CYS A 49 -4.49 7.70 -21.06
CA CYS A 49 -4.30 6.29 -20.74
C CYS A 49 -5.59 5.49 -20.95
N GLY A 50 -5.50 4.17 -20.81
CA GLY A 50 -6.63 3.27 -21.02
C GLY A 50 -6.36 1.88 -20.49
N CYS A 51 -7.08 0.91 -21.03
CA CYS A 51 -6.89 -0.51 -20.73
C CYS A 51 -5.49 -1.01 -21.12
N ASP A 52 -5.05 -2.10 -20.50
CA ASP A 52 -3.83 -2.80 -20.87
C ASP A 52 -3.96 -3.44 -22.27
N GLN A 53 -3.36 -2.81 -23.27
CA GLN A 53 -3.38 -3.25 -24.67
C GLN A 53 -2.62 -4.57 -24.87
N THR A 54 -1.66 -4.91 -24.01
CA THR A 54 -0.90 -6.18 -24.13
C THR A 54 -1.77 -7.41 -23.92
N LYS A 55 -2.96 -7.23 -23.33
CA LYS A 55 -3.95 -8.28 -23.07
C LYS A 55 -5.03 -8.36 -24.13
N MET A 56 -5.16 -7.37 -25.02
CA MET A 56 -6.20 -7.36 -26.06
C MET A 56 -5.91 -8.36 -27.19
N ASP A 57 -4.65 -8.59 -27.53
CA ASP A 57 -4.25 -9.44 -28.67
C ASP A 57 -4.05 -10.93 -28.32
N LEU A 58 -4.39 -11.34 -27.10
CA LEU A 58 -4.32 -12.74 -26.70
C LEU A 58 -5.48 -13.51 -27.33
N SER A 59 -5.24 -14.03 -28.54
CA SER A 59 -6.13 -14.93 -29.26
C SER A 59 -6.61 -16.08 -28.35
N PRO A 60 -7.88 -16.50 -28.44
CA PRO A 60 -8.40 -17.60 -27.64
C PRO A 60 -7.57 -18.87 -27.89
N GLN A 61 -6.87 -19.34 -26.86
CA GLN A 61 -6.18 -20.62 -26.94
C GLN A 61 -7.23 -21.72 -26.89
N HIS A 62 -7.30 -22.52 -27.96
CA HIS A 62 -8.09 -23.74 -27.99
C HIS A 62 -7.25 -24.87 -27.39
N THR A 63 -7.58 -25.31 -26.18
CA THR A 63 -7.11 -26.59 -25.66
C THR A 63 -8.31 -27.51 -25.43
N ASN A 64 -8.25 -28.72 -25.98
CA ASN A 64 -9.25 -29.79 -25.80
C ASN A 64 -10.72 -29.39 -26.07
N GLY A 65 -11.00 -28.66 -27.16
CA GLY A 65 -12.38 -28.35 -27.58
C GLY A 65 -13.16 -27.39 -26.66
N ARG A 66 -12.54 -26.87 -25.59
CA ARG A 66 -13.06 -25.81 -24.72
C ARG A 66 -12.34 -24.51 -25.07
N GLN A 67 -13.10 -23.47 -25.37
CA GLN A 67 -12.53 -22.14 -25.63
C GLN A 67 -12.04 -21.56 -24.30
N ILE A 68 -10.72 -21.61 -24.06
CA ILE A 68 -10.13 -21.10 -22.82
C ILE A 68 -9.98 -19.57 -22.96
N HIS A 69 -10.88 -18.86 -22.28
CA HIS A 69 -10.77 -17.47 -21.83
C HIS A 69 -10.21 -16.50 -22.90
N ALA A 70 -11.08 -16.03 -23.79
CA ALA A 70 -10.74 -14.83 -24.55
C ALA A 70 -10.64 -13.66 -23.55
N TYR A 71 -9.47 -13.01 -23.46
CA TYR A 71 -9.41 -11.70 -22.82
C TYR A 71 -10.29 -10.78 -23.64
N LYS A 72 -11.45 -10.47 -23.08
CA LYS A 72 -12.43 -9.58 -23.67
C LYS A 72 -12.79 -8.64 -22.54
N GLY A 73 -12.71 -7.33 -22.78
CA GLY A 73 -12.91 -6.31 -21.75
C GLY A 73 -11.68 -5.45 -21.51
N CYS A 74 -11.76 -4.61 -20.47
CA CYS A 74 -10.72 -3.65 -20.13
C CYS A 74 -9.89 -4.14 -18.96
N SER A 75 -8.74 -4.75 -19.24
CA SER A 75 -7.77 -5.09 -18.20
C SER A 75 -7.14 -3.81 -17.62
N ASP A 76 -7.06 -3.73 -16.29
CA ASP A 76 -6.44 -2.62 -15.57
C ASP A 76 -4.94 -2.55 -15.92
N ASN A 77 -4.47 -1.41 -16.47
CA ASN A 77 -3.04 -1.18 -16.73
C ASN A 77 -2.32 -0.72 -15.45
N VAL A 78 -2.07 -1.67 -14.54
CA VAL A 78 -1.43 -1.41 -13.24
C VAL A 78 -0.04 -0.80 -13.38
N HIS A 79 0.73 -1.23 -14.38
CA HIS A 79 2.08 -0.73 -14.62
C HIS A 79 2.10 0.77 -14.92
N TYR A 80 1.11 1.27 -15.67
CA TYR A 80 0.96 2.71 -15.91
C TYR A 80 0.70 3.48 -14.61
N GLY A 81 -0.23 3.01 -13.78
CA GLY A 81 -0.49 3.64 -12.47
C GLY A 81 0.72 3.64 -11.54
N ILE A 82 1.49 2.55 -11.53
CA ILE A 82 2.74 2.44 -10.76
C ILE A 82 3.81 3.42 -11.25
N ALA A 83 3.92 3.63 -12.56
CA ALA A 83 4.85 4.60 -13.15
C ALA A 83 4.48 6.03 -12.73
N VAL A 84 3.21 6.42 -12.83
CA VAL A 84 2.74 7.74 -12.38
C VAL A 84 2.97 7.93 -10.88
N SER A 85 2.63 6.95 -10.06
CA SER A 85 2.88 6.99 -8.62
C SER A 85 4.37 7.13 -8.29
N LYS A 86 5.24 6.48 -9.07
CA LYS A 86 6.70 6.61 -8.96
C LYS A 86 7.13 8.05 -9.10
N GLU A 87 6.79 8.64 -10.24
CA GLU A 87 7.26 9.97 -10.61
C GLU A 87 6.75 11.02 -9.63
N PHE A 88 5.48 10.92 -9.23
CA PHE A 88 4.84 11.84 -8.31
C PHE A 88 5.47 11.80 -6.91
N LEU A 89 5.61 10.60 -6.33
CA LEU A 89 6.12 10.47 -4.96
C LEU A 89 7.63 10.64 -4.86
N GLU A 90 8.41 10.20 -5.86
CA GLU A 90 9.85 10.45 -5.89
C GLU A 90 10.14 11.95 -6.05
N ALA A 91 9.36 12.68 -6.86
CA ALA A 91 9.48 14.13 -6.96
C ALA A 91 9.19 14.82 -5.61
N ALA A 92 8.16 14.37 -4.89
CA ALA A 92 7.81 14.92 -3.57
C ALA A 92 8.92 14.69 -2.52
N GLU A 93 9.67 13.59 -2.59
CA GLU A 93 10.76 13.30 -1.65
C GLU A 93 12.07 14.05 -1.95
N ARG A 94 12.32 14.48 -3.20
CA ARG A 94 13.56 15.19 -3.58
C ARG A 94 13.77 16.49 -2.81
N HIS A 95 12.69 17.22 -2.56
CA HIS A 95 12.73 18.54 -1.91
C HIS A 95 12.75 18.45 -0.38
N LYS A 96 12.58 17.26 0.21
CA LYS A 96 12.59 17.08 1.65
C LYS A 96 14.01 16.94 2.19
N ASN A 97 14.28 17.64 3.30
CA ASN A 97 15.55 17.56 4.03
C ASN A 97 15.59 16.33 4.94
N HIS A 98 15.46 15.14 4.33
CA HIS A 98 15.52 13.86 5.02
C HIS A 98 16.94 13.31 5.03
N SER A 99 17.30 12.60 6.12
CA SER A 99 18.54 11.83 6.14
C SER A 99 18.55 10.80 5.00
N HIS A 100 19.74 10.40 4.58
CA HIS A 100 19.90 9.42 3.50
C HIS A 100 19.22 8.09 3.83
N GLU A 101 19.26 7.69 5.10
CA GLU A 101 18.64 6.47 5.61
C GLU A 101 17.11 6.55 5.54
N ARG A 102 16.53 7.71 5.88
CA ARG A 102 15.08 7.96 5.72
C ARG A 102 14.66 7.87 4.26
N LYS A 103 15.43 8.48 3.34
CA LYS A 103 15.12 8.44 1.90
C LYS A 103 15.06 7.00 1.37
N LEU A 104 16.05 6.18 1.71
CA LEU A 104 16.06 4.76 1.32
C LEU A 104 14.87 3.98 1.90
N MET A 105 14.53 4.22 3.17
CA MET A 105 13.35 3.60 3.79
C MET A 105 12.05 4.01 3.08
N ASN A 106 11.87 5.30 2.81
CA ASN A 106 10.69 5.84 2.14
C ASN A 106 10.56 5.27 0.72
N GLU A 107 11.66 5.23 -0.05
CA GLU A 107 11.69 4.65 -1.38
C GLU A 107 11.34 3.15 -1.40
N HIS A 108 11.86 2.38 -0.43
CA HIS A 108 11.51 0.97 -0.25
C HIS A 108 10.02 0.79 0.02
N ASN A 109 9.47 1.51 1.00
CA ASN A 109 8.06 1.35 1.38
C ASN A 109 7.10 1.86 0.30
N ASN A 110 7.44 2.95 -0.40
CA ASN A 110 6.69 3.42 -1.57
C ASN A 110 6.69 2.36 -2.70
N ARG A 111 7.80 1.64 -2.89
CA ARG A 111 7.88 0.54 -3.85
C ARG A 111 7.04 -0.66 -3.39
N ALA A 112 7.15 -1.04 -2.12
CA ALA A 112 6.40 -2.16 -1.54
C ALA A 112 4.88 -1.96 -1.71
N GLY A 113 4.37 -0.77 -1.42
CA GLY A 113 2.95 -0.45 -1.62
C GLY A 113 2.47 -0.58 -3.07
N ARG A 114 3.31 -0.19 -4.04
CA ARG A 114 3.01 -0.35 -5.46
C ARG A 114 3.08 -1.82 -5.91
N GLU A 115 4.04 -2.57 -5.38
CA GLU A 115 4.23 -3.98 -5.70
C GLU A 115 3.02 -4.82 -5.24
N VAL A 116 2.37 -4.45 -4.13
CA VAL A 116 1.12 -5.08 -3.68
C VAL A 116 0.04 -5.04 -4.77
N LEU A 117 -0.04 -4.00 -5.60
CA LEU A 117 -1.02 -3.95 -6.69
C LEU A 117 -0.72 -4.98 -7.79
N ILE A 118 0.55 -5.20 -8.11
CA ILE A 118 0.98 -6.22 -9.09
C ILE A 118 0.66 -7.61 -8.55
N SER A 119 1.10 -7.91 -7.32
CA SER A 119 0.93 -9.24 -6.74
C SER A 119 -0.53 -9.60 -6.45
N SER A 120 -1.40 -8.60 -6.33
CA SER A 120 -2.83 -8.80 -6.04
C SER A 120 -3.72 -8.74 -7.28
N LEU A 121 -3.15 -8.55 -8.47
CA LEU A 121 -3.89 -8.50 -9.73
C LEU A 121 -4.56 -9.86 -9.98
N ARG A 122 -5.88 -9.85 -10.22
CA ARG A 122 -6.66 -11.08 -10.41
C ARG A 122 -7.48 -11.03 -11.69
N ARG A 123 -7.65 -12.19 -12.32
CA ARG A 123 -8.59 -12.36 -13.42
C ARG A 123 -10.01 -12.35 -12.89
N GLN A 124 -10.82 -11.42 -13.39
CA GLN A 124 -12.27 -11.43 -13.21
C GLN A 124 -12.92 -11.90 -14.50
N CYS A 125 -14.02 -12.64 -14.39
CA CYS A 125 -14.77 -13.15 -15.53
C CYS A 125 -16.27 -12.88 -15.32
N LYS A 126 -16.97 -12.54 -16.39
CA LYS A 126 -18.43 -12.45 -16.44
C LYS A 126 -18.98 -13.43 -17.46
N CYS A 127 -19.98 -14.22 -17.05
CA CYS A 127 -20.66 -15.17 -17.91
C CYS A 127 -21.83 -14.52 -18.66
N HIS A 128 -22.03 -14.94 -19.90
CA HIS A 128 -23.01 -14.38 -20.84
C HIS A 128 -23.94 -15.43 -21.49
N GLY A 129 -24.01 -16.64 -20.93
CA GLY A 129 -24.89 -17.69 -21.44
C GLY A 129 -26.36 -17.51 -21.06
N ILE A 130 -27.23 -18.26 -21.75
CA ILE A 130 -28.68 -18.26 -21.53
C ILE A 130 -28.97 -18.68 -20.08
N SER A 131 -29.82 -17.94 -19.38
CA SER A 131 -30.12 -18.19 -17.96
C SER A 131 -28.91 -18.09 -17.01
N GLY A 132 -27.85 -17.36 -17.39
CA GLY A 132 -26.67 -17.14 -16.54
C GLY A 132 -25.61 -18.23 -16.62
N SER A 133 -25.70 -19.13 -17.61
CA SER A 133 -24.70 -20.14 -17.87
C SER A 133 -23.38 -19.55 -18.38
N CYS A 134 -22.28 -20.30 -18.25
CA CYS A 134 -20.92 -19.84 -18.56
C CYS A 134 -20.34 -20.46 -19.84
N GLU A 135 -21.15 -20.85 -20.83
CA GLU A 135 -20.63 -21.36 -22.12
C GLU A 135 -19.83 -20.28 -22.86
N THR A 136 -20.22 -19.02 -22.71
CA THR A 136 -19.44 -17.86 -23.13
C THR A 136 -19.17 -16.97 -21.93
N GLN A 137 -17.90 -16.58 -21.75
CA GLN A 137 -17.50 -15.63 -20.71
C GLN A 137 -16.46 -14.65 -21.24
N THR A 138 -16.41 -13.51 -20.57
CA THR A 138 -15.56 -12.36 -20.87
C THR A 138 -14.70 -12.12 -19.65
N CYS A 139 -13.37 -12.19 -19.79
CA CYS A 139 -12.45 -12.03 -18.67
C CYS A 139 -11.49 -10.87 -18.86
N TRP A 140 -11.15 -10.19 -17.78
CA TRP A 140 -10.18 -9.10 -17.73
C TRP A 140 -9.38 -9.16 -16.42
N ASP A 141 -8.19 -8.57 -16.40
CA ASP A 141 -7.41 -8.44 -15.18
C ASP A 141 -7.83 -7.17 -14.44
N ALA A 142 -8.12 -7.29 -13.15
CA ALA A 142 -8.56 -6.18 -12.33
C ALA A 142 -7.83 -6.16 -10.99
N VAL A 143 -7.40 -4.98 -10.56
CA VAL A 143 -6.94 -4.80 -9.19
C VAL A 143 -8.10 -5.02 -8.23
N PRO A 144 -7.85 -5.57 -7.02
CA PRO A 144 -8.90 -5.83 -6.04
C PRO A 144 -9.48 -4.52 -5.47
N SER A 145 -10.42 -4.62 -4.52
CA SER A 145 -10.89 -3.40 -3.85
C SER A 145 -9.73 -2.72 -3.11
N PHE A 146 -9.74 -1.38 -3.00
CA PHE A 146 -8.68 -0.70 -2.24
C PHE A 146 -8.69 -1.09 -0.75
N ARG A 147 -9.83 -1.56 -0.23
CA ARG A 147 -9.92 -2.16 1.10
C ARG A 147 -9.09 -3.45 1.22
N GLU A 148 -9.19 -4.37 0.25
CA GLU A 148 -8.33 -5.55 0.20
C GLU A 148 -6.84 -5.15 0.12
N VAL A 149 -6.50 -4.17 -0.73
CA VAL A 149 -5.12 -3.63 -0.82
C VAL A 149 -4.65 -3.09 0.53
N GLY A 150 -5.49 -2.30 1.21
CA GLY A 150 -5.20 -1.76 2.53
C GLY A 150 -5.01 -2.83 3.59
N ASN A 151 -5.82 -3.90 3.56
CA ASN A 151 -5.68 -5.04 4.47
C ASN A 151 -4.36 -5.78 4.24
N ILE A 152 -3.96 -6.01 2.99
CA ILE A 152 -2.67 -6.64 2.67
C ILE A 152 -1.52 -5.77 3.20
N ILE A 153 -1.56 -4.46 2.97
CA ILE A 153 -0.51 -3.55 3.48
C ILE A 153 -0.52 -3.51 5.02
N LYS A 154 -1.69 -3.65 5.66
CA LYS A 154 -1.81 -3.75 7.11
C LYS A 154 -1.18 -5.03 7.66
N GLU A 155 -1.33 -6.17 7.00
CA GLU A 155 -0.61 -7.40 7.35
C GLU A 155 0.90 -7.21 7.21
N LYS A 156 1.36 -6.52 6.15
CA LYS A 156 2.77 -6.16 5.97
C LYS A 156 3.29 -5.19 7.04
N PHE A 157 2.43 -4.33 7.58
CA PHE A 157 2.74 -3.48 8.73
C PHE A 157 2.93 -4.32 10.00
N ASP A 158 2.06 -5.29 10.27
CA ASP A 158 2.17 -6.14 11.46
C ASP A 158 3.47 -6.97 11.46
N GLY A 159 3.92 -7.39 10.27
CA GLY A 159 5.18 -8.09 10.05
C GLY A 159 6.38 -7.22 9.64
N ALA A 160 6.30 -5.90 9.79
CA ALA A 160 7.35 -5.00 9.31
C ALA A 160 8.69 -5.23 10.00
N THR A 161 9.79 -5.05 9.27
CA THR A 161 11.14 -5.38 9.75
C THR A 161 11.94 -4.14 10.13
N GLU A 162 12.55 -4.16 11.32
CA GLU A 162 13.52 -3.13 11.72
C GLU A 162 14.84 -3.30 10.95
N VAL A 163 15.32 -2.22 10.36
CA VAL A 163 16.49 -2.21 9.49
C VAL A 163 17.48 -1.11 9.86
N LYS A 164 18.73 -1.33 9.47
CA LYS A 164 19.80 -0.34 9.46
C LYS A 164 20.30 -0.16 8.03
N VAL A 165 20.80 1.03 7.72
CA VAL A 165 21.43 1.28 6.43
C VAL A 165 22.93 1.08 6.56
N ILE A 166 23.48 0.20 5.72
CA ILE A 166 24.92 -0.03 5.65
C ILE A 166 25.43 0.65 4.38
N ARG A 167 26.47 1.48 4.55
CA ARG A 167 27.22 2.08 3.45
C ARG A 167 28.43 1.20 3.13
N GLU A 168 28.43 0.61 1.94
CA GLU A 168 29.56 -0.14 1.38
C GLU A 168 30.01 0.58 0.10
N ASN A 169 31.20 1.18 0.14
CA ASN A 169 31.75 2.01 -0.93
C ASN A 169 30.80 3.18 -1.31
N ARG A 170 30.39 3.25 -2.58
CA ARG A 170 29.44 4.25 -3.11
C ARG A 170 27.97 3.81 -3.04
N HIS A 171 27.69 2.61 -2.52
CA HIS A 171 26.33 2.09 -2.43
C HIS A 171 25.88 1.99 -0.98
N ALA A 172 24.62 2.32 -0.74
CA ALA A 172 23.97 2.06 0.53
C ALA A 172 22.88 1.02 0.34
N ARG A 173 22.78 0.10 1.29
CA ARG A 173 21.77 -0.95 1.28
C ARG A 173 21.09 -1.05 2.63
N ILE A 174 19.84 -1.44 2.60
CA ILE A 174 19.04 -1.73 3.79
C ILE A 174 19.38 -3.15 4.25
N GLU A 175 19.79 -3.31 5.51
CA GLU A 175 19.99 -4.61 6.15
C GLU A 175 19.15 -4.71 7.42
N ARG A 176 18.68 -5.92 7.74
CA ARG A 176 17.94 -6.15 8.98
C ARG A 176 18.84 -5.90 10.19
N LYS A 177 18.30 -5.27 11.22
CA LYS A 177 19.02 -5.05 12.46
C LYS A 177 19.26 -6.37 13.20
N ASN A 178 18.24 -7.23 13.25
CA ASN A 178 18.34 -8.59 13.77
C ASN A 178 18.53 -9.61 12.63
N GLN A 179 19.71 -10.21 12.55
CA GLN A 179 20.07 -11.17 11.50
C GLN A 179 19.36 -12.53 11.64
N MET A 180 18.81 -12.86 12.82
CA MET A 180 18.06 -14.09 13.05
C MET A 180 16.66 -14.05 12.42
N LEU A 181 16.15 -12.86 12.10
CA LEU A 181 14.88 -12.69 11.39
C LEU A 181 15.03 -13.00 9.91
N LYS A 182 13.95 -13.44 9.26
CA LYS A 182 13.91 -13.67 7.81
C LYS A 182 14.16 -12.37 7.03
N ARG A 183 14.79 -12.49 5.85
CA ARG A 183 15.01 -11.38 4.91
C ARG A 183 13.66 -10.77 4.52
N HIS A 184 13.59 -9.43 4.49
CA HIS A 184 12.44 -8.73 3.93
C HIS A 184 12.39 -8.96 2.42
N THR A 185 11.18 -9.12 1.91
CA THR A 185 10.88 -9.21 0.48
C THR A 185 10.57 -7.82 -0.09
N PRO A 186 10.47 -7.67 -1.43
CA PRO A 186 10.09 -6.39 -2.04
C PRO A 186 8.71 -5.85 -1.62
N THR A 187 7.82 -6.70 -1.09
CA THR A 187 6.48 -6.30 -0.61
C THR A 187 6.42 -6.08 0.90
N ASP A 188 7.48 -6.39 1.64
CA ASP A 188 7.50 -6.21 3.09
C ASP A 188 7.88 -4.77 3.44
N LEU A 189 7.28 -4.25 4.52
CA LEU A 189 7.59 -2.92 5.02
C LEU A 189 8.83 -2.95 5.92
N VAL A 190 9.60 -1.86 5.88
CA VAL A 190 10.80 -1.69 6.70
C VAL A 190 10.76 -0.37 7.45
N TYR A 191 11.32 -0.36 8.65
CA TYR A 191 11.39 0.82 9.51
C TYR A 191 12.75 0.95 10.20
N LEU A 192 13.13 2.17 10.59
CA LEU A 192 14.45 2.45 11.17
C LEU A 192 14.42 2.55 12.69
N ASN A 193 13.35 3.11 13.26
CA ASN A 193 13.24 3.40 14.68
C ASN A 193 11.98 2.78 15.27
N GLU A 194 12.06 2.38 16.53
CA GLU A 194 10.90 1.91 17.28
C GLU A 194 9.85 3.01 17.41
N SER A 195 8.58 2.59 17.43
CA SER A 195 7.46 3.52 17.60
C SER A 195 7.43 4.05 19.04
N PRO A 196 7.08 5.33 19.25
CA PRO A 196 6.91 5.88 20.59
C PRO A 196 5.68 5.25 21.28
N ASP A 197 5.55 5.52 22.58
CA ASP A 197 4.29 5.24 23.28
C ASP A 197 3.22 6.24 22.82
N PHE A 198 2.07 5.73 22.38
CA PHE A 198 0.96 6.54 21.89
C PHE A 198 -0.13 6.77 22.95
N CYS A 199 0.02 6.22 24.16
CA CYS A 199 -1.01 6.28 25.21
C CYS A 199 -1.17 7.72 25.74
N GLU A 200 -0.06 8.34 26.13
CA GLU A 200 -0.06 9.70 26.69
C GLU A 200 0.17 10.76 25.62
N PRO A 201 -0.43 11.96 25.75
CA PRO A 201 -0.25 13.04 24.80
C PRO A 201 1.19 13.57 24.84
N MET A 202 1.82 13.66 23.66
CA MET A 202 3.13 14.26 23.45
C MET A 202 3.06 15.22 22.26
N GLU A 203 2.76 16.49 22.56
CA GLU A 203 2.52 17.55 21.57
C GLU A 203 3.70 17.74 20.61
N LYS A 204 4.95 17.67 21.12
CA LYS A 204 6.17 17.80 20.30
C LYS A 204 6.33 16.72 19.23
N GLN A 205 5.69 15.57 19.41
CA GLN A 205 5.70 14.43 18.48
C GLN A 205 4.35 14.26 17.76
N GLY A 206 3.42 15.21 17.92
CA GLY A 206 2.09 15.12 17.30
C GLY A 206 1.22 13.99 17.84
N ILE A 207 1.58 13.42 18.99
CA ILE A 207 0.86 12.32 19.64
C ILE A 207 -0.23 12.95 20.52
N LEU A 208 -1.49 12.66 20.23
CA LEU A 208 -2.64 13.21 20.96
C LEU A 208 -3.00 12.39 22.21
N GLY A 209 -2.40 11.22 22.39
CA GLY A 209 -2.81 10.22 23.38
C GLY A 209 -4.02 9.39 22.93
N THR A 210 -4.33 8.33 23.67
CA THR A 210 -5.50 7.46 23.45
C THR A 210 -6.72 7.88 24.28
N HIS A 211 -6.51 8.80 25.22
CA HIS A 211 -7.51 9.40 26.06
C HIS A 211 -8.67 9.98 25.23
N GLY A 212 -9.87 9.40 25.33
CA GLY A 212 -11.10 9.90 24.69
C GLY A 212 -11.68 8.97 23.64
N ARG A 213 -10.91 7.97 23.21
CA ARG A 213 -11.24 7.14 22.05
C ARG A 213 -12.29 6.08 22.39
N SER A 214 -13.20 5.84 21.45
CA SER A 214 -14.14 4.72 21.52
C SER A 214 -13.40 3.39 21.41
N CYS A 215 -13.78 2.42 22.24
CA CYS A 215 -13.23 1.07 22.27
C CYS A 215 -14.35 0.03 22.36
N ASN A 216 -14.05 -1.23 22.04
CA ASN A 216 -14.99 -2.34 22.16
C ASN A 216 -14.73 -3.11 23.46
N ALA A 217 -15.69 -3.06 24.39
CA ALA A 217 -15.56 -3.70 25.71
C ALA A 217 -15.57 -5.25 25.65
N SER A 218 -15.97 -5.85 24.53
CA SER A 218 -16.01 -7.30 24.34
C SER A 218 -14.73 -7.88 23.72
N LEU A 219 -13.78 -7.04 23.32
CA LEU A 219 -12.51 -7.47 22.73
C LEU A 219 -11.36 -7.33 23.73
N LEU A 220 -10.47 -8.33 23.75
CA LEU A 220 -9.19 -8.30 24.49
C LEU A 220 -8.00 -7.90 23.60
N ALA A 221 -8.28 -7.44 22.37
CA ALA A 221 -7.28 -7.08 21.37
C ALA A 221 -7.00 -5.57 21.37
N ILE A 222 -6.28 -5.06 20.37
CA ILE A 222 -5.89 -3.63 20.24
C ILE A 222 -7.12 -2.70 20.20
N ASP A 223 -8.28 -3.17 19.75
CA ASP A 223 -9.54 -2.41 19.79
C ASP A 223 -10.31 -2.57 21.13
N GLY A 224 -9.75 -3.37 22.05
CA GLY A 224 -10.27 -3.68 23.37
C GLY A 224 -10.00 -2.56 24.38
N CYS A 225 -10.99 -2.27 25.23
CA CYS A 225 -10.87 -1.19 26.21
C CYS A 225 -9.75 -1.41 27.24
N ASP A 226 -9.28 -2.65 27.43
CA ASP A 226 -8.19 -2.99 28.35
C ASP A 226 -6.80 -2.61 27.83
N LEU A 227 -6.59 -2.60 26.51
CA LEU A 227 -5.31 -2.25 25.87
C LEU A 227 -5.26 -0.79 25.40
N VAL A 228 -6.42 -0.17 25.13
CA VAL A 228 -6.50 1.24 24.69
C VAL A 228 -6.42 2.23 25.86
N GLY A 229 -6.54 1.75 27.10
CA GLY A 229 -6.16 2.47 28.31
C GLY A 229 -6.84 3.82 28.46
N ILE A 230 -8.00 3.82 29.13
CA ILE A 230 -8.78 4.97 29.60
C ILE A 230 -9.66 5.57 28.48
N PHE A 231 -11.01 5.48 28.62
CA PHE A 231 -12.10 6.36 28.10
C PHE A 231 -13.43 5.66 27.70
N LYS A 232 -14.48 6.48 27.49
CA LYS A 232 -15.94 6.21 27.56
C LYS A 232 -16.40 4.86 26.97
N LYS A 233 -16.95 4.02 27.85
CA LYS A 233 -17.72 2.82 27.50
C LYS A 233 -18.92 3.19 26.62
N TYR A 234 -19.11 2.46 25.53
CA TYR A 234 -20.35 2.40 24.77
C TYR A 234 -20.81 0.94 24.68
#